data_AF-A0A939UAQ0-F1
#
_entry.id   AF-A0A939UAQ0-F1
#
_cell.length_a   1.000
_cell.length_b   1.000
_cell.length_c   1.000
_cell.angle_alpha   90.00
_cell.angle_beta   90.00
_cell.angle_gamma   90.00
#
_symmetry.space_group_name_H-M   'P 1'
#
loop_
_entity.id
_entity.type
_entity.pdbx_description
1 polymer ?
#
loop_
_entity_poly.entity_id
_entity_poly.type
_entity_poly.pdbx_seq_one_letter_code
_entity_poly.pdbx_strand_id
1 'polypeptide(L)'
;MLFFSIIVYTAFGLMCVWFVISGVRKLNQEKQNAQLSDLYVDEKAHDEAIKQSGEFELNYFERVRNGEQTQQFLAIAGQPASAMIRSLLCAAGIPSYAENEHINAMYALNSVNSSSAFAIKVFILVADYDSAYEIVTDFLSKQEQIKEKEMAEGEEESAARTARKVAGAVMTGLFFMPMPDGSEEKPMGVTILPKV
;
A
#
# COMPACT_ATOMS: atom_id res chain seq x y z
N MET A 1 -21.54 46.25 -35.50
CA MET A 1 -21.73 44.81 -35.81
C MET A 1 -20.63 43.89 -35.25
N LEU A 2 -19.40 44.35 -34.98
CA LEU A 2 -18.31 43.52 -34.45
C LEU A 2 -18.56 42.95 -33.03
N PHE A 3 -19.16 43.71 -32.11
CA PHE A 3 -19.37 43.28 -30.72
C PHE A 3 -20.35 42.10 -30.56
N PHE A 4 -21.35 41.98 -31.43
CA PHE A 4 -22.29 40.85 -31.38
C PHE A 4 -21.63 39.53 -31.79
N SER A 5 -20.65 39.55 -32.69
CA SER A 5 -19.94 38.34 -33.11
C SER A 5 -19.10 37.74 -31.98
N ILE A 6 -18.39 38.58 -31.22
CA ILE A 6 -17.49 38.15 -30.14
C ILE A 6 -18.28 37.47 -29.01
N ILE A 7 -19.45 38.03 -28.64
CA ILE A 7 -20.32 37.46 -27.59
C ILE A 7 -20.88 36.09 -28.00
N VAL A 8 -21.21 35.91 -29.28
CA VAL A 8 -21.71 34.62 -29.79
C VAL A 8 -20.61 33.57 -29.79
N TYR A 9 -19.38 33.93 -30.18
CA TYR A 9 -18.24 32.99 -30.16
C TYR A 9 -17.80 32.61 -28.75
N THR A 10 -17.83 33.54 -27.79
CA THR A 10 -17.48 33.21 -26.39
C THR A 10 -18.54 32.34 -25.73
N ALA A 11 -19.83 32.60 -25.97
CA ALA A 11 -20.91 31.75 -25.48
C ALA A 11 -20.84 30.33 -26.08
N PHE A 12 -20.54 30.22 -27.37
CA PHE A 12 -20.36 28.92 -28.03
C PHE A 12 -19.13 28.17 -27.50
N GLY A 13 -18.01 28.86 -27.29
CA GLY A 13 -16.80 28.26 -26.70
C GLY A 13 -17.04 27.72 -25.29
N LEU A 14 -17.73 28.47 -24.44
CA LEU A 14 -18.10 28.02 -23.09
C LEU A 14 -19.05 26.81 -23.12
N MET A 15 -19.99 26.78 -24.08
CA MET A 15 -20.90 25.66 -24.26
C MET A 15 -20.17 24.38 -24.68
N CYS A 16 -19.21 24.48 -25.61
CA CYS A 16 -18.38 23.34 -26.03
C CYS A 16 -17.52 22.80 -24.87
N VAL A 17 -16.89 23.68 -24.10
CA VAL A 17 -16.09 23.28 -22.92
C VAL A 17 -16.97 22.59 -21.88
N TRP A 18 -18.18 23.10 -21.63
CA TRP A 18 -19.13 22.48 -20.70
C TRP A 18 -19.59 21.09 -21.17
N PHE A 19 -19.85 20.91 -22.48
CA PHE A 19 -20.21 19.61 -23.04
C PHE A 19 -19.09 18.58 -22.90
N VAL A 20 -17.83 18.97 -23.14
CA VAL A 20 -16.67 18.08 -22.98
C VAL A 20 -16.51 17.68 -21.52
N ILE A 21 -16.58 18.64 -20.57
CA ILE A 21 -16.46 18.35 -19.13
C ILE A 21 -17.60 17.44 -18.64
N SER A 22 -18.83 17.69 -19.11
CA SER A 22 -20.01 16.88 -18.75
C SER A 22 -19.90 15.46 -19.31
N GLY A 23 -19.45 15.31 -20.56
CA GLY A 23 -19.21 14.01 -21.19
C GLY A 23 -18.13 13.20 -20.48
N VAL A 24 -17.00 13.84 -20.12
CA VAL A 24 -15.91 13.18 -19.36
C VAL A 24 -16.38 12.77 -17.96
N ARG A 25 -17.18 13.59 -17.27
CA ARG A 25 -17.77 13.23 -15.97
C ARG A 25 -18.69 12.01 -16.09
N LYS A 26 -19.52 11.96 -17.13
CA LYS A 26 -20.45 10.84 -17.36
C LYS A 26 -19.69 9.54 -17.66
N LEU A 27 -18.65 9.60 -18.49
CA LEU A 27 -17.77 8.46 -18.77
C LEU A 27 -17.02 7.98 -17.52
N ASN A 28 -16.56 8.89 -16.66
CA ASN A 28 -15.93 8.50 -15.39
C ASN A 28 -16.93 7.87 -14.42
N GLN A 29 -18.18 8.35 -14.37
CA GLN A 29 -19.24 7.74 -13.57
C GLN A 29 -19.63 6.36 -14.10
N GLU A 30 -19.72 6.19 -15.42
CA GLU A 30 -20.00 4.87 -16.03
C GLU A 30 -18.86 3.89 -15.77
N LYS A 31 -17.59 4.32 -15.85
CA LYS A 31 -16.43 3.50 -15.46
C LYS A 31 -16.44 3.12 -13.97
N GLN A 32 -16.76 4.06 -13.08
CA GLN A 32 -16.90 3.79 -11.66
C GLN A 32 -18.04 2.81 -11.37
N ASN A 33 -19.19 2.98 -12.01
CA ASN A 33 -20.36 2.12 -11.81
C ASN A 33 -20.14 0.71 -12.40
N ALA A 34 -19.45 0.61 -13.54
CA ALA A 34 -19.06 -0.68 -14.13
C ALA A 34 -18.03 -1.42 -13.25
N GLN A 35 -17.08 -0.72 -12.63
CA GLN A 35 -16.19 -1.31 -11.62
C GLN A 35 -16.93 -1.72 -10.34
N LEU A 36 -17.97 -1.00 -9.93
CA LEU A 36 -18.76 -1.35 -8.75
C LEU A 36 -19.62 -2.61 -8.94
N SER A 37 -20.12 -2.86 -10.16
CA SER A 37 -20.99 -4.02 -10.44
C SER A 37 -20.24 -5.35 -10.53
N ASP A 38 -18.93 -5.33 -10.80
CA ASP A 38 -18.08 -6.53 -10.87
C ASP A 38 -17.49 -6.92 -9.49
N LEU A 39 -17.76 -6.10 -8.47
CA LEU A 39 -17.26 -6.28 -7.10
C LEU A 39 -18.36 -6.82 -6.16
N TYR A 40 -19.16 -7.78 -6.63
CA TYR A 40 -19.99 -8.58 -5.72
C TYR A 40 -19.09 -9.58 -5.01
N VAL A 41 -18.46 -9.13 -3.92
CA VAL A 41 -17.76 -10.02 -2.99
C VAL A 41 -18.83 -10.89 -2.33
N ASP A 42 -18.77 -12.20 -2.52
CA ASP A 42 -19.62 -13.15 -1.80
C ASP A 42 -19.46 -12.90 -0.29
N GLU A 43 -20.51 -12.41 0.36
CA GLU A 43 -20.49 -12.03 1.79
C GLU A 43 -19.97 -13.18 2.67
N LYS A 44 -20.24 -14.44 2.29
CA LYS A 44 -19.71 -15.60 3.01
C LYS A 44 -18.20 -15.73 2.91
N ALA A 45 -17.64 -15.53 1.72
CA ALA A 45 -16.19 -15.59 1.52
C ALA A 45 -15.49 -14.43 2.25
N HIS A 46 -16.13 -13.27 2.32
CA HIS A 46 -15.63 -12.13 3.09
C HIS A 46 -15.61 -12.41 4.60
N ASP A 47 -16.72 -12.92 5.13
CA ASP A 47 -16.86 -13.26 6.55
C ASP A 47 -15.91 -14.38 6.98
N GLU A 48 -15.70 -15.39 6.13
CA GLU A 48 -14.73 -16.47 6.38
C GLU A 48 -13.29 -15.95 6.39
N ALA A 49 -12.93 -15.05 5.46
CA ALA A 49 -11.60 -14.44 5.44
C ALA A 49 -11.34 -13.57 6.68
N ILE A 50 -12.35 -12.83 7.17
CA ILE A 50 -12.24 -12.04 8.41
C ILE A 50 -12.02 -12.96 9.61
N LYS A 51 -12.77 -14.07 9.72
CA LYS A 51 -12.59 -15.04 10.81
C LYS A 51 -11.21 -15.68 10.80
N GLN A 52 -10.74 -16.12 9.63
CA GLN A 52 -9.39 -16.68 9.49
C GLN A 52 -8.30 -15.68 9.88
N SER A 53 -8.47 -14.40 9.53
CA SER A 53 -7.54 -13.35 9.97
C SER A 53 -7.52 -13.18 11.49
N GLY A 54 -8.69 -13.22 12.15
CA GLY A 54 -8.78 -13.12 13.60
C GLY A 54 -8.21 -14.33 14.33
N GLU A 55 -8.44 -15.54 13.81
CA GLU A 55 -7.87 -16.79 14.35
C GLU A 55 -6.34 -16.81 14.28
N PHE A 56 -5.76 -16.17 13.26
CA PHE A 56 -4.31 -16.11 13.08
C PHE A 56 -3.60 -15.24 14.12
N GLU A 57 -4.16 -14.06 14.42
CA GLU A 57 -3.64 -13.20 15.48
C GLU A 57 -3.82 -13.85 16.85
N LEU A 58 -4.95 -14.52 17.08
CA LEU A 58 -5.18 -15.28 18.31
C LEU A 58 -4.12 -16.37 18.50
N ASN A 59 -3.80 -17.14 17.45
CA ASN A 59 -2.75 -18.16 17.49
C ASN A 59 -1.38 -17.55 17.84
N TYR A 60 -1.04 -16.40 17.23
CA TYR A 60 0.17 -15.65 17.58
C TYR A 60 0.21 -15.34 19.09
N PHE A 61 -0.85 -14.75 19.65
CA PHE A 61 -0.89 -14.38 21.06
C PHE A 61 -0.89 -15.58 22.00
N GLU A 62 -1.53 -16.69 21.61
CA GLU A 62 -1.49 -17.94 22.39
C GLU A 62 -0.08 -18.51 22.48
N ARG A 63 0.66 -18.55 21.37
CA ARG A 63 2.05 -19.01 21.34
C ARG A 63 2.97 -18.11 22.15
N VAL A 64 2.82 -16.78 22.04
CA VAL A 64 3.52 -15.82 22.90
C VAL A 64 3.20 -16.06 24.38
N ARG A 65 1.93 -16.28 24.72
CA ARG A 65 1.51 -16.59 26.11
C ARG A 65 2.10 -17.89 26.63
N ASN A 66 2.35 -18.86 25.75
CA ASN A 66 3.02 -20.11 26.09
C ASN A 66 4.54 -19.96 26.27
N GLY A 67 5.07 -18.74 26.12
CA GLY A 67 6.49 -18.42 26.37
C GLY A 67 7.35 -18.40 25.12
N GLU A 68 6.76 -18.50 23.92
CA GLU A 68 7.53 -18.34 22.69
C GLU A 68 8.00 -16.89 22.53
N GLN A 69 9.24 -16.74 22.07
CA GLN A 69 9.83 -15.43 21.83
C GLN A 69 9.26 -14.82 20.55
N THR A 70 8.91 -13.53 20.64
CA THR A 70 8.47 -12.72 19.51
C THR A 70 9.50 -11.63 19.22
N GLN A 71 9.61 -11.26 17.95
CA GLN A 71 10.39 -10.11 17.51
C GLN A 71 9.66 -9.32 16.44
N GLN A 72 10.04 -8.05 16.30
CA GLN A 72 9.66 -7.29 15.12
C GLN A 72 10.44 -7.85 13.92
N PHE A 73 9.70 -8.14 12.84
CA PHE A 73 10.26 -8.68 11.62
C PHE A 73 10.25 -7.66 10.49
N LEU A 74 9.16 -6.90 10.33
CA LEU A 74 9.04 -5.90 9.27
C LEU A 74 8.67 -4.53 9.81
N ALA A 75 9.12 -3.51 9.09
CA ALA A 75 8.52 -2.18 9.11
C ALA A 75 8.03 -1.85 7.69
N ILE A 76 6.76 -1.51 7.53
CA ILE A 76 6.09 -1.38 6.23
C ILE A 76 5.43 0.00 6.13
N ALA A 77 5.72 0.71 5.05
CA ALA A 77 5.24 2.06 4.80
C ALA A 77 3.74 2.11 4.47
N GLY A 78 3.20 1.10 3.77
CA GLY A 78 1.82 1.16 3.25
C GLY A 78 0.96 -0.06 3.58
N GLN A 79 -0.32 0.19 3.83
CA GLN A 79 -1.33 -0.85 4.07
C GLN A 79 -1.42 -1.92 2.95
N PRO A 80 -1.36 -1.59 1.65
CA PRO A 80 -1.47 -2.64 0.61
C PRO A 80 -0.34 -3.67 0.68
N ALA A 81 0.89 -3.20 0.92
CA ALA A 81 2.05 -4.08 1.08
C ALA A 81 1.93 -4.92 2.36
N SER A 82 1.47 -4.32 3.46
CA SER A 82 1.21 -5.03 4.72
C SER A 82 0.19 -6.15 4.52
N ALA A 83 -0.97 -5.85 3.94
CA ALA A 83 -2.04 -6.82 3.72
C ALA A 83 -1.57 -8.00 2.85
N MET A 84 -0.84 -7.73 1.75
CA MET A 84 -0.29 -8.78 0.91
C MET A 84 0.71 -9.66 1.66
N ILE A 85 1.69 -9.06 2.35
CA ILE A 85 2.70 -9.84 3.08
C ILE A 85 2.06 -10.66 4.20
N ARG A 86 1.13 -10.09 4.96
CA ARG A 86 0.38 -10.83 5.99
C ARG A 86 -0.45 -11.97 5.41
N SER A 87 -1.05 -11.80 4.23
CA SER A 87 -1.76 -12.88 3.55
C SER A 87 -0.84 -14.04 3.15
N LEU A 88 0.41 -13.74 2.74
CA LEU A 88 1.42 -14.75 2.44
C LEU A 88 1.86 -15.50 3.68
N LEU A 89 2.12 -14.78 4.78
CA LEU A 89 2.44 -15.40 6.07
C LEU A 89 1.29 -16.29 6.56
N CYS A 90 0.05 -15.82 6.41
CA CYS A 90 -1.16 -16.59 6.71
C CYS A 90 -1.26 -17.87 5.88
N ALA A 91 -1.07 -17.77 4.56
CA ALA A 91 -1.08 -18.92 3.67
C ALA A 91 0.03 -19.94 4.00
N ALA A 92 1.16 -19.48 4.54
CA ALA A 92 2.25 -20.32 5.02
C ALA A 92 2.07 -20.83 6.45
N GLY A 93 1.00 -20.44 7.15
CA GLY A 93 0.74 -20.83 8.53
C GLY A 93 1.65 -20.17 9.56
N ILE A 94 2.26 -19.01 9.25
CA ILE A 94 3.23 -18.32 10.12
C ILE A 94 2.55 -17.21 10.94
N PRO A 95 2.08 -17.48 12.17
CA PRO A 95 1.28 -16.55 12.95
C PRO A 95 1.98 -15.20 13.12
N SER A 96 1.27 -14.10 12.85
CA SER A 96 1.83 -12.75 12.85
C SER A 96 0.86 -11.74 13.45
N TYR A 97 1.41 -10.67 14.01
CA TYR A 97 0.67 -9.54 14.56
C TYR A 97 1.17 -8.24 13.95
N ALA A 98 0.27 -7.30 13.68
CA ALA A 98 0.62 -6.01 13.11
C ALA A 98 0.22 -4.84 14.03
N GLU A 99 1.16 -3.93 14.26
CA GLU A 99 0.92 -2.67 14.94
C GLU A 99 0.83 -1.51 13.95
N ASN A 100 0.16 -0.43 14.37
CA ASN A 100 0.05 0.83 13.65
C ASN A 100 -0.73 0.78 12.32
N GLU A 101 -1.45 -0.30 11.99
CA GLU A 101 -2.23 -0.35 10.73
C GLU A 101 -3.25 0.78 10.60
N HIS A 102 -3.98 1.11 11.67
CA HIS A 102 -4.94 2.22 11.68
C HIS A 102 -4.27 3.60 11.70
N ILE A 103 -3.13 3.72 12.40
CA ILE A 103 -2.36 4.97 12.48
C ILE A 103 -1.76 5.29 11.11
N ASN A 104 -1.21 4.29 10.44
CA ASN A 104 -0.71 4.36 9.08
C ASN A 104 -1.77 4.88 8.10
N ALA A 105 -3.01 4.38 8.22
CA ALA A 105 -4.15 4.84 7.40
C ALA A 105 -4.44 6.34 7.61
N MET A 106 -4.43 6.79 8.86
CA MET A 106 -4.72 8.19 9.20
C MET A 106 -3.60 9.15 8.78
N TYR A 107 -2.35 8.68 8.82
CA TYR A 107 -1.16 9.47 8.50
C TYR A 107 -0.48 9.04 7.20
N ALA A 108 -1.25 8.50 6.24
CA ALA A 108 -0.73 7.88 5.01
C ALA A 108 0.20 8.79 4.17
N LEU A 109 0.04 10.12 4.26
CA LEU A 109 0.94 11.09 3.62
C LEU A 109 2.34 11.17 4.26
N ASN A 110 2.48 10.80 5.54
CA ASN A 110 3.73 10.79 6.29
C ASN A 110 4.36 9.40 6.40
N SER A 111 3.65 8.36 5.97
CA SER A 111 4.14 6.98 5.94
C SER A 111 4.64 6.57 4.56
N VAL A 112 5.44 7.44 3.95
CA VAL A 112 6.06 7.14 2.64
C VAL A 112 7.35 6.31 2.82
N ASN A 113 7.82 6.15 4.06
CA ASN A 113 9.04 5.44 4.41
C ASN A 113 8.77 4.44 5.55
N SER A 114 9.30 3.22 5.42
CA SER A 114 9.28 2.17 6.45
C SER A 114 10.05 2.55 7.72
N SER A 115 10.95 3.52 7.66
CA SER A 115 11.64 4.06 8.84
C SER A 115 10.83 5.13 9.59
N SER A 116 9.60 5.42 9.17
CA SER A 116 8.72 6.36 9.87
C SER A 116 8.21 5.75 11.18
N ALA A 117 8.03 6.57 12.22
CA ALA A 117 7.34 6.16 13.44
C ALA A 117 5.91 5.65 13.19
N PHE A 118 5.32 6.02 12.05
CA PHE A 118 3.97 5.63 11.61
C PHE A 118 3.97 4.41 10.67
N ALA A 119 5.13 3.79 10.43
CA ALA A 119 5.21 2.55 9.69
C ALA A 119 4.46 1.43 10.43
N ILE A 120 3.84 0.56 9.65
CA ILE A 120 3.20 -0.66 10.13
C ILE A 120 4.30 -1.61 10.58
N LYS A 121 4.25 -2.06 11.83
CA LYS A 121 5.24 -2.98 12.38
C LYS A 121 4.65 -4.38 12.38
N VAL A 122 5.29 -5.32 11.73
CA VAL A 122 4.85 -6.73 11.72
C VAL A 122 5.75 -7.53 12.63
N PHE A 123 5.14 -8.26 13.54
CA PHE A 123 5.76 -9.14 14.51
C PHE A 123 5.47 -10.60 14.17
N ILE A 124 6.48 -11.45 14.38
CA ILE A 124 6.39 -12.91 14.21
C ILE A 124 7.13 -13.58 15.38
N LEU A 125 6.98 -14.88 15.48
CA LEU A 125 7.74 -15.69 16.43
C LEU A 125 9.16 -15.91 15.90
N VAL A 126 10.15 -15.86 16.80
CA VAL A 126 11.58 -16.02 16.45
C VAL A 126 11.84 -17.39 15.79
N ALA A 127 11.09 -18.42 16.20
CA ALA A 127 11.16 -19.76 15.64
C ALA A 127 10.78 -19.81 14.14
N ASP A 128 9.86 -18.94 13.71
CA ASP A 128 9.34 -18.91 12.35
C ASP A 128 10.09 -17.91 11.45
N TYR A 129 11.12 -17.24 11.98
CA TYR A 129 11.84 -16.16 11.29
C TYR A 129 12.44 -16.59 9.95
N ASP A 130 13.14 -17.73 9.91
CA ASP A 130 13.88 -18.13 8.71
C ASP A 130 12.92 -18.45 7.56
N SER A 131 11.82 -19.13 7.87
CA SER A 131 10.73 -19.40 6.92
C SER A 131 10.05 -18.10 6.44
N ALA A 132 9.76 -17.18 7.36
CA ALA A 132 9.16 -15.89 7.03
C ALA A 132 10.08 -15.05 6.13
N TYR A 133 11.39 -15.05 6.42
CA TYR A 133 12.40 -14.34 5.64
C TYR A 133 12.46 -14.86 4.20
N GLU A 134 12.46 -16.18 4.01
CA GLU A 134 12.49 -16.80 2.68
C GLU A 134 11.26 -16.40 1.86
N ILE A 135 10.06 -16.55 2.42
CA ILE A 135 8.79 -16.25 1.74
C ILE A 135 8.71 -14.77 1.34
N VAL A 136 9.03 -13.88 2.27
CA VAL A 136 8.93 -12.43 2.04
C VAL A 136 9.99 -11.97 1.04
N THR A 137 11.21 -12.49 1.14
CA THR A 137 12.29 -12.13 0.21
C THR A 137 12.00 -12.63 -1.20
N ASP A 138 11.49 -13.86 -1.36
CA ASP A 138 11.06 -14.40 -2.66
C ASP A 138 9.96 -13.53 -3.28
N PHE A 139 8.93 -13.18 -2.51
CA PHE A 139 7.86 -12.30 -2.98
C PHE A 139 8.38 -10.93 -3.43
N LEU A 140 9.22 -10.29 -2.61
CA LEU A 140 9.75 -8.96 -2.91
C LEU A 140 10.64 -8.99 -4.16
N SER A 141 11.47 -10.02 -4.33
CA SER A 141 12.31 -10.19 -5.52
C SER A 141 11.48 -10.35 -6.80
N LYS A 142 10.37 -11.10 -6.74
CA LYS A 142 9.44 -11.25 -7.88
C LYS A 142 8.77 -9.92 -8.24
N GLN A 143 8.40 -9.13 -7.24
CA GLN A 143 7.81 -7.80 -7.45
C GLN A 143 8.80 -6.82 -8.11
N GLU A 144 10.09 -6.89 -7.79
CA GLU A 144 11.11 -6.09 -8.48
C GLU A 144 11.21 -6.45 -9.95
N GLN A 145 11.29 -7.75 -10.27
CA GLN A 145 11.40 -8.22 -11.64
C GLN A 145 10.19 -7.82 -12.50
N ILE A 146 8.99 -7.80 -11.92
CA ILE A 146 7.78 -7.35 -12.62
C ILE A 146 7.89 -5.85 -12.93
N LYS A 147 8.28 -5.03 -11.95
CA LYS A 147 8.44 -3.58 -12.14
C LYS A 147 9.53 -3.23 -13.14
N GLU A 148 10.64 -3.95 -13.13
CA GLU A 148 11.72 -3.75 -14.12
C GLU A 148 11.24 -4.04 -15.54
N LYS A 149 10.44 -5.10 -15.73
CA LYS A 149 9.83 -5.43 -17.03
C LYS A 149 8.82 -4.37 -17.47
N GLU A 150 7.96 -3.90 -16.57
CA GLU A 150 7.00 -2.82 -16.85
C GLU A 150 7.72 -1.50 -17.20
N MET A 151 8.86 -1.20 -16.56
CA MET A 151 9.66 -0.01 -16.88
C MET A 151 10.42 -0.13 -18.20
N ALA A 152 10.80 -1.35 -18.62
CA ALA A 152 11.39 -1.58 -19.94
C ALA A 152 10.38 -1.45 -21.09
N GLU A 153 9.08 -1.55 -20.80
CA GLU A 153 8.00 -1.49 -21.79
C GLU A 153 7.26 -0.13 -21.82
N GLY A 154 7.54 0.78 -20.89
CA GLY A 154 6.83 2.06 -20.75
C GLY A 154 7.75 3.27 -20.57
N GLU A 155 8.41 3.73 -21.64
CA GLU A 155 8.94 5.10 -21.70
C GLU A 155 7.79 6.07 -22.02
N GLU A 156 7.07 6.53 -20.99
CA GLU A 156 6.55 7.90 -20.85
C GLU A 156 5.67 8.03 -19.60
N GLU A 157 6.11 8.86 -18.64
CA GLU A 157 5.33 9.74 -17.74
C GLU A 157 6.13 9.94 -16.44
N SER A 158 6.29 11.12 -15.83
CA SER A 158 5.95 12.53 -16.10
C SER A 158 6.40 13.24 -14.80
N ALA A 159 6.71 14.54 -14.86
CA ALA A 159 7.19 15.37 -13.75
C ALA A 159 6.35 15.32 -12.44
N ALA A 160 5.14 14.75 -12.48
CA ALA A 160 4.29 14.48 -11.31
C ALA A 160 4.90 13.48 -10.29
N ARG A 161 5.72 12.50 -10.74
CA ARG A 161 6.44 11.59 -9.83
C ARG A 161 7.51 12.32 -9.03
N THR A 162 8.17 13.31 -9.64
CA THR A 162 9.25 14.08 -9.02
C THR A 162 8.71 15.04 -7.94
N ALA A 163 7.58 15.69 -8.19
CA ALA A 163 6.94 16.57 -7.20
C ALA A 163 6.45 15.82 -5.95
N ARG A 164 5.90 14.60 -6.10
CA ARG A 164 5.54 13.73 -4.96
C ARG A 164 6.76 13.27 -4.15
N LYS A 165 7.88 12.94 -4.80
CA LYS A 165 9.13 12.57 -4.13
C LYS A 165 9.69 13.71 -3.28
N VAL A 166 9.67 14.94 -3.80
CA VAL A 166 10.23 16.12 -3.10
C VAL A 166 9.32 16.55 -1.93
N ALA A 167 7.99 16.51 -2.09
CA ALA A 167 7.06 16.82 -1.00
C ALA A 167 7.09 15.78 0.13
N GLY A 168 7.28 14.49 -0.19
CA GLY A 168 7.46 13.43 0.80
C GLY A 168 8.73 13.63 1.62
N ALA A 169 9.85 13.92 0.96
CA ALA A 169 11.17 14.06 1.61
C ALA A 169 11.23 15.16 2.68
N VAL A 170 10.52 16.27 2.49
CA VAL A 170 10.53 17.42 3.43
C VAL A 170 9.68 17.15 4.69
N MET A 171 8.65 16.31 4.61
CA MET A 171 7.78 15.98 5.76
C MET A 171 8.24 14.75 6.55
N THR A 172 9.02 13.83 5.95
CA THR A 172 9.61 12.66 6.64
C THR A 172 10.74 13.00 7.62
N GLY A 173 11.32 14.21 7.56
CA GLY A 173 12.46 14.58 8.40
C GLY A 173 12.16 14.69 9.90
N LEU A 174 10.89 14.74 10.31
CA LEU A 174 10.48 14.95 11.71
C LEU A 174 10.11 13.66 12.47
N PHE A 175 9.97 12.52 11.80
CA PHE A 175 9.49 11.26 12.42
C PHE A 175 10.31 10.04 12.00
N PHE A 176 11.58 10.23 11.68
CA PHE A 176 12.50 9.15 11.34
C PHE A 176 12.90 8.38 12.61
N MET A 177 12.69 7.06 12.62
CA MET A 177 13.25 6.18 13.64
C MET A 177 14.57 5.58 13.13
N PRO A 178 15.64 5.58 13.95
CA PRO A 178 16.85 4.85 13.62
C PRO A 178 16.52 3.36 13.56
N MET A 179 16.87 2.72 12.44
CA MET A 179 16.70 1.29 12.25
C MET A 179 17.90 0.53 12.84
N PRO A 180 17.73 -0.73 13.29
CA PRO A 180 18.84 -1.53 13.78
C PRO A 180 19.88 -1.79 12.69
N ASP A 181 21.14 -1.91 13.09
CA ASP A 181 22.23 -2.32 12.21
C ASP A 181 21.93 -3.72 11.63
N GLY A 182 22.07 -3.88 10.30
CA GLY A 182 21.71 -5.10 9.59
C GLY A 182 20.27 -5.15 9.06
N SER A 183 19.51 -4.06 9.16
CA SER A 183 18.21 -3.95 8.50
C SER A 183 18.34 -3.85 6.97
N GLU A 184 17.50 -4.59 6.26
CA GLU A 184 17.47 -4.60 4.80
C GLU A 184 16.28 -3.78 4.28
N GLU A 185 16.56 -2.62 3.66
CA GLU A 185 15.54 -1.86 2.95
C GLU A 185 15.25 -2.54 1.61
N LYS A 186 13.97 -2.85 1.40
CA LYS A 186 13.44 -3.56 0.24
C LYS A 186 12.45 -2.64 -0.51
N PRO A 187 12.12 -2.96 -1.77
CA PRO A 187 11.12 -2.25 -2.56
C PRO A 187 9.79 -2.14 -1.83
N MET A 188 8.98 -1.17 -2.26
CA MET A 188 7.65 -0.89 -1.69
C MET A 188 7.66 -0.31 -0.28
N GLY A 189 8.80 0.21 0.18
CA GLY A 189 8.92 0.76 1.53
C GLY A 189 8.70 -0.33 2.57
N VAL A 190 9.35 -1.48 2.37
CA VAL A 190 9.39 -2.59 3.31
C VAL A 190 10.81 -2.65 3.83
N THR A 191 11.00 -2.70 5.15
CA THR A 191 12.30 -2.95 5.75
C THR A 191 12.23 -4.23 6.57
N ILE A 192 13.11 -5.17 6.26
CA ILE A 192 13.27 -6.42 7.01
C ILE A 192 14.28 -6.17 8.13
N LEU A 193 13.91 -6.53 9.36
CA LEU A 193 14.76 -6.41 10.53
C LEU A 193 15.56 -7.69 10.75
N PRO A 194 16.81 -7.60 11.24
CA PRO A 194 17.63 -8.77 11.51
C PRO A 194 17.00 -9.65 12.61
N LYS A 195 17.31 -10.94 12.57
CA LYS A 195 16.95 -11.89 13.63
C LYS A 195 17.65 -11.48 14.94
N VAL A 196 16.93 -11.51 16.05
CA VAL A 196 17.44 -11.14 17.39
C VAL A 196 17.91 -12.39 18.14
#